data_AF-A0A483GAA9-F1
#
_entry.id   AF-A0A483GAA9-F1
#
_cell.length_a   1.000
_cell.length_b   1.000
_cell.length_c   1.000
_cell.angle_alpha   90.00
_cell.angle_beta   90.00
_cell.angle_gamma   90.00
#
_symmetry.space_group_name_H-M   'P 1'
#
loop_
_entity.id
_entity.type
_entity.pdbx_description
1 polymer ?
#
loop_
_entity_poly.entity_id
_entity_poly.type
_entity_poly.pdbx_seq_one_letter_code
_entity_poly.pdbx_strand_id
1 'polypeptide(L)'
;MTDIYYPHEYIPGPTYDNYGFEPIDPMIRTDRIGGLARQRRKYTSVPTNNTVVWQFKSDAHAQVFESWYRDVLTDGAAWFYMKCKTPVGLKFFKCRFKGIYKGPSFIKPGLWRYSATVELRERPLAPVGWGHYPEWLAGQSLLDIALNKEWPKHDAD
;
A
#
# COMPACT_ATOMS: atom_id res chain seq x y z
N MET A 1 8.96 6.61 -19.69
CA MET A 1 9.09 5.34 -18.93
C MET A 1 7.68 4.84 -18.70
N THR A 2 7.36 3.62 -19.11
CA THR A 2 6.01 3.03 -19.00
C THR A 2 5.73 2.66 -17.55
N ASP A 3 4.50 2.89 -17.09
CA ASP A 3 4.09 2.48 -15.75
C ASP A 3 4.00 0.94 -15.69
N ILE A 4 4.68 0.35 -14.70
CA ILE A 4 4.67 -1.09 -14.45
C ILE A 4 3.54 -1.40 -13.47
N TYR A 5 2.75 -2.42 -13.77
CA TYR A 5 1.68 -2.89 -12.90
C TYR A 5 1.99 -4.29 -12.37
N TYR A 6 1.58 -4.53 -11.13
CA TYR A 6 1.57 -5.88 -10.57
C TYR A 6 0.57 -6.75 -11.38
N PRO A 7 0.94 -7.97 -11.80
CA PRO A 7 0.12 -8.81 -12.66
C PRO A 7 -1.04 -9.48 -11.91
N HIS A 8 -2.02 -8.68 -11.47
CA HIS A 8 -3.21 -9.14 -10.70
C HIS A 8 -4.06 -10.17 -11.45
N GLU A 9 -3.95 -10.25 -12.77
CA GLU A 9 -4.67 -11.24 -13.60
C GLU A 9 -4.11 -12.66 -13.45
N TYR A 10 -2.81 -12.78 -13.18
CA TYR A 10 -2.11 -14.07 -13.13
C TYR A 10 -1.75 -14.51 -11.71
N ILE A 11 -1.46 -13.55 -10.82
CA ILE A 11 -1.08 -13.83 -9.44
C ILE A 11 -1.94 -13.03 -8.46
N PRO A 12 -2.37 -13.65 -7.33
CA PRO A 12 -3.16 -12.95 -6.33
C PRO A 12 -2.32 -11.89 -5.63
N GLY A 13 -2.97 -10.77 -5.29
CA GLY A 13 -2.36 -9.73 -4.46
C GLY A 13 -1.89 -10.26 -3.09
N PRO A 14 -1.07 -9.48 -2.37
CA PRO A 14 -0.53 -9.90 -1.09
C PRO A 14 -1.63 -10.18 -0.07
N THR A 15 -1.46 -11.27 0.67
CA THR A 15 -2.25 -11.66 1.83
C THR A 15 -1.98 -10.71 2.99
N TYR A 16 -3.02 -10.47 3.80
CA TYR A 16 -2.97 -9.51 4.91
C TYR A 16 -2.37 -10.08 6.22
N ASP A 17 -1.68 -11.22 6.15
CA ASP A 17 -1.06 -11.84 7.32
C ASP A 17 0.14 -11.01 7.78
N ASN A 18 0.07 -10.43 8.99
CA ASN A 18 0.99 -9.40 9.51
C ASN A 18 1.09 -8.13 8.63
N TYR A 19 -0.03 -7.73 8.02
CA TYR A 19 -0.08 -6.54 7.18
C TYR A 19 -0.09 -5.25 8.01
N GLY A 20 1.05 -4.57 8.01
CA GLY A 20 1.27 -3.36 8.80
C GLY A 20 1.94 -2.28 7.96
N PHE A 21 1.51 -1.04 8.18
CA PHE A 21 2.13 0.15 7.60
C PHE A 21 3.00 0.83 8.65
N GLU A 22 4.25 1.08 8.31
CA GLU A 22 5.23 1.80 9.12
C GLU A 22 5.64 3.08 8.38
N PRO A 23 4.96 4.22 8.64
CA PRO A 23 5.36 5.50 8.11
C PRO A 23 6.73 5.89 8.64
N ILE A 24 7.60 6.42 7.78
CA ILE A 24 8.85 7.03 8.24
C ILE A 24 8.50 8.32 9.00
N ASP A 25 9.24 8.65 10.06
CA ASP A 25 9.03 9.90 10.80
C ASP A 25 9.36 11.11 9.91
N PRO A 26 8.39 12.01 9.61
CA PRO A 26 8.65 13.23 8.87
C PRO A 26 9.15 14.38 9.76
N MET A 27 9.13 14.22 11.07
CA MET A 27 9.44 15.29 12.01
C MET A 27 10.95 15.37 12.25
N ILE A 28 11.46 16.59 12.36
CA ILE A 28 12.77 16.85 12.92
C ILE A 28 12.62 17.74 14.14
N ARG A 29 13.24 17.32 15.25
CA ARG A 29 13.30 18.07 16.50
C ARG A 29 14.69 18.68 16.64
N THR A 30 14.73 19.95 17.01
CA THR A 30 15.98 20.64 17.35
C THR A 30 15.86 21.13 18.78
N ASP A 31 16.69 20.57 19.65
CA ASP A 31 16.79 21.01 21.03
C ASP A 31 17.59 22.31 21.13
N ARG A 32 17.27 23.12 22.14
CA ARG A 32 17.95 24.39 22.42
C ARG A 32 18.60 24.30 23.79
N ILE A 33 19.75 24.97 23.94
CA ILE A 33 20.52 25.02 25.20
C ILE A 33 19.67 25.64 26.33
N GLY A 34 18.73 26.52 26.00
CA GLY A 34 17.66 26.97 26.88
C GLY A 34 16.34 27.17 26.11
N GLY A 35 15.21 26.88 26.76
CA GLY A 35 13.86 27.02 26.21
C GLY A 35 13.30 25.76 25.54
N LEU A 36 12.10 25.87 24.98
CA LEU A 36 11.40 24.74 24.33
C LEU A 36 12.08 24.31 23.03
N ALA A 37 12.16 23.00 22.83
CA ALA A 37 12.60 22.42 21.57
C ALA A 37 11.64 22.80 20.44
N ARG A 38 12.20 23.06 19.25
CA ARG A 38 11.39 23.36 18.05
C ARG A 38 11.23 22.10 17.22
N GLN A 39 9.99 21.79 16.86
CA GLN A 39 9.67 20.73 15.90
C GLN A 39 9.23 21.33 14.57
N ARG A 40 9.64 20.70 13.47
CA ARG A 40 9.17 21.05 12.12
C ARG A 40 9.02 19.80 11.27
N ARG A 41 8.16 19.88 10.26
CA ARG A 41 8.01 18.84 9.24
C ARG A 41 9.13 18.95 8.21
N LYS A 42 9.93 17.90 8.05
CA LYS A 42 11.03 17.82 7.06
C LYS A 42 10.52 17.47 5.67
N TYR A 43 9.53 16.58 5.57
CA TYR A 43 8.99 16.10 4.30
C TYR A 43 7.48 16.17 4.26
N THR A 44 6.94 16.61 3.12
CA THR A 44 5.49 16.61 2.86
C THR A 44 5.03 15.25 2.35
N SER A 45 5.74 14.67 1.39
CA SER A 45 5.51 13.31 0.93
C SER A 45 6.47 12.36 1.64
N VAL A 46 5.92 11.39 2.37
CA VAL A 46 6.68 10.52 3.26
C VAL A 46 6.40 9.09 2.82
N PRO A 47 7.43 8.32 2.45
CA PRO A 47 7.24 6.93 2.11
C PRO A 47 6.81 6.13 3.34
N THR A 48 6.02 5.09 3.10
CA THR A 48 5.50 4.21 4.14
C THR A 48 5.96 2.79 3.84
N ASN A 49 6.68 2.15 4.76
CA ASN A 49 7.03 0.75 4.59
C ASN A 49 5.79 -0.10 4.87
N ASN A 50 5.59 -1.14 4.09
CA ASN A 50 4.52 -2.10 4.25
C ASN A 50 5.09 -3.51 4.17
N THR A 51 4.83 -4.31 5.20
CA THR A 51 5.21 -5.71 5.21
C THR A 51 4.11 -6.53 4.55
N VAL A 52 4.44 -7.12 3.41
CA VAL A 52 3.51 -7.86 2.57
C VAL A 52 3.92 -9.33 2.48
N VAL A 53 2.92 -10.20 2.44
CA VAL A 53 3.11 -11.64 2.31
C VAL A 53 2.31 -12.12 1.11
N TRP A 54 2.89 -12.90 0.22
CA TRP A 54 2.16 -13.58 -0.85
C TRP A 54 2.05 -15.07 -0.52
N GLN A 55 0.85 -15.62 -0.75
CA GLN A 55 0.61 -17.06 -0.65
C GLN A 55 0.09 -17.55 -2.01
N PHE A 56 0.91 -18.35 -2.68
CA PHE A 56 0.61 -18.86 -4.02
C PHE A 56 0.23 -20.33 -3.96
N LYS A 57 -0.98 -20.66 -4.42
CA LYS A 57 -1.56 -22.02 -4.42
C LYS A 57 -1.11 -22.91 -5.58
N SER A 58 -0.16 -22.46 -6.39
CA SER A 58 0.33 -23.18 -7.57
C SER A 58 1.78 -22.81 -7.84
N ASP A 59 2.56 -23.78 -8.32
CA ASP A 59 3.96 -23.59 -8.72
C ASP A 59 4.08 -22.58 -9.87
N ALA A 60 3.11 -22.57 -10.78
CA ALA A 60 3.07 -21.60 -11.88
C ALA A 60 2.99 -20.16 -11.36
N HIS A 61 2.18 -19.90 -10.32
CA HIS A 61 2.08 -18.56 -9.73
C HIS A 61 3.41 -18.12 -9.10
N ALA A 62 4.14 -19.05 -8.48
CA ALA A 62 5.46 -18.76 -7.93
C ALA A 62 6.46 -18.40 -9.04
N GLN A 63 6.50 -19.16 -10.14
CA GLN A 63 7.36 -18.87 -11.29
C GLN A 63 7.02 -17.51 -11.94
N VAL A 64 5.73 -17.17 -12.07
CA VAL A 64 5.31 -15.87 -12.59
C VAL A 64 5.79 -14.73 -11.68
N PHE A 65 5.71 -14.90 -10.36
CA PHE A 65 6.22 -13.90 -9.42
C PHE A 65 7.74 -13.69 -9.55
N GLU A 66 8.53 -14.76 -9.59
CA GLU A 66 10.00 -14.68 -9.68
C GLU A 66 10.46 -14.07 -11.01
N SER A 67 9.86 -14.48 -12.12
CA SER A 67 10.15 -13.92 -13.46
C SER A 67 9.75 -12.45 -13.54
N TRP A 68 8.58 -12.06 -13.04
CA TRP A 68 8.17 -10.66 -12.97
C TRP A 68 9.12 -9.82 -12.11
N TYR A 69 9.54 -10.33 -10.95
CA TYR A 69 10.48 -9.64 -10.07
C TYR A 69 11.85 -9.41 -10.74
N ARG A 70 12.40 -10.43 -11.39
CA ARG A 70 13.70 -10.35 -12.07
C ARG A 70 13.63 -9.48 -13.32
N ASP A 71 12.73 -9.82 -14.25
CA ASP A 71 12.75 -9.28 -15.62
C ASP A 71 12.05 -7.93 -15.73
N VAL A 72 10.90 -7.77 -15.05
CA VAL A 72 10.08 -6.56 -15.16
C VAL A 72 10.49 -5.51 -14.13
N LEU A 73 10.78 -5.94 -12.89
CA LEU A 73 11.17 -5.01 -11.83
C LEU A 73 12.68 -4.74 -11.74
N THR A 74 13.50 -5.35 -12.60
CA THR A 74 14.96 -5.23 -12.54
C THR A 74 15.46 -5.59 -11.13
N ASP A 75 15.14 -6.81 -10.72
CA ASP A 75 15.43 -7.34 -9.37
C ASP A 75 14.87 -6.48 -8.22
N GLY A 76 13.69 -5.89 -8.43
CA GLY A 76 12.97 -5.10 -7.43
C GLY A 76 13.34 -3.61 -7.37
N ALA A 77 14.26 -3.14 -8.22
CA ALA A 77 14.69 -1.73 -8.25
C ALA A 77 13.63 -0.79 -8.85
N ALA A 78 12.78 -1.28 -9.76
CA ALA A 78 11.78 -0.47 -10.44
C ALA A 78 10.55 -0.17 -9.55
N TRP A 79 9.91 0.97 -9.83
CA TRP A 79 8.62 1.32 -9.24
C TRP A 79 7.49 0.63 -10.01
N PHE A 80 6.50 0.14 -9.28
CA PHE A 80 5.32 -0.50 -9.86
C PHE A 80 4.05 -0.13 -9.11
N TYR A 81 2.91 -0.33 -9.74
CA TYR A 81 1.60 -0.11 -9.14
C TYR A 81 0.98 -1.42 -8.67
N MET A 82 0.52 -1.44 -7.43
CA MET A 82 -0.15 -2.60 -6.84
C MET A 82 -1.38 -2.15 -6.04
N LYS A 83 -2.46 -2.94 -6.11
CA LYS A 83 -3.62 -2.74 -5.24
C LYS A 83 -3.22 -3.06 -3.80
N CYS A 84 -3.33 -2.10 -2.91
CA CYS A 84 -3.09 -2.27 -1.48
C CYS A 84 -4.34 -1.88 -0.70
N LYS A 85 -4.71 -2.70 0.29
CA LYS A 85 -5.82 -2.39 1.20
C LYS A 85 -5.31 -1.45 2.28
N THR A 86 -5.90 -0.29 2.37
CA THR A 86 -5.56 0.73 3.36
C THR A 86 -6.82 1.10 4.14
N PRO A 87 -6.72 1.86 5.24
CA PRO A 87 -7.91 2.39 5.90
C PRO A 87 -8.82 3.21 4.98
N VAL A 88 -8.26 3.79 3.91
CA VAL A 88 -8.98 4.55 2.88
C VAL A 88 -9.66 3.64 1.85
N GLY A 89 -9.39 2.33 1.87
CA GLY A 89 -9.92 1.33 0.95
C GLY A 89 -8.85 0.63 0.11
N LEU A 90 -9.31 -0.15 -0.88
CA LEU A 90 -8.47 -0.88 -1.83
C LEU A 90 -8.20 0.00 -3.06
N LYS A 91 -6.98 0.52 -3.17
CA LYS A 91 -6.58 1.41 -4.28
C LYS A 91 -5.21 1.02 -4.83
N PHE A 92 -4.89 1.49 -6.03
CA PHE A 92 -3.56 1.36 -6.59
C PHE A 92 -2.61 2.34 -5.92
N PHE A 93 -1.48 1.82 -5.42
CA PHE A 93 -0.40 2.62 -4.88
C PHE A 93 0.88 2.33 -5.65
N LYS A 94 1.72 3.36 -5.78
CA LYS A 94 3.06 3.24 -6.35
C LYS A 94 3.99 2.70 -5.27
N CYS A 95 4.51 1.50 -5.50
CA CYS A 95 5.30 0.72 -4.58
C CYS A 95 6.68 0.40 -5.17
N ARG A 96 7.64 0.12 -4.30
CA ARG A 96 8.96 -0.43 -4.67
C ARG A 96 9.42 -1.41 -3.59
N PHE A 97 10.19 -2.43 -3.97
CA PHE A 97 10.75 -3.36 -3.00
C PHE A 97 11.87 -2.70 -2.19
N LYS A 98 11.87 -2.92 -0.88
CA LYS A 98 12.92 -2.47 0.02
C LYS A 98 13.82 -3.66 0.35
N GLY A 99 14.73 -3.95 -0.57
CA GLY A 99 15.56 -5.16 -0.55
C GLY A 99 14.85 -6.36 -1.17
N ILE A 100 15.52 -7.51 -1.13
CA ILE A 100 14.99 -8.76 -1.71
C ILE A 100 13.87 -9.34 -0.85
N TYR A 101 12.93 -10.01 -1.50
CA TYR A 101 11.92 -10.80 -0.80
C TYR A 101 12.56 -12.02 -0.09
N LYS A 102 11.88 -12.52 0.94
CA LYS A 102 12.17 -13.77 1.62
C LYS A 102 11.28 -14.88 1.05
N GLY A 103 11.86 -16.05 0.82
CA GLY A 103 11.20 -17.20 0.22
C GLY A 103 11.95 -17.69 -1.03
N PRO A 104 11.46 -18.73 -1.72
CA PRO A 104 10.22 -19.47 -1.46
C PRO A 104 10.24 -20.26 -0.14
N SER A 105 9.24 -20.07 0.71
CA SER A 105 9.01 -20.95 1.87
C SER A 105 7.91 -21.95 1.54
N PHE A 106 8.23 -23.24 1.65
CA PHE A 106 7.28 -24.32 1.43
C PHE A 106 6.38 -24.47 2.66
N ILE A 107 5.08 -24.23 2.52
CA ILE A 107 4.11 -24.47 3.59
C ILE A 107 3.57 -25.90 3.49
N LYS A 108 3.10 -26.27 2.31
CA LYS A 108 2.51 -27.57 1.98
C LYS A 108 2.59 -27.79 0.46
N PRO A 109 2.36 -29.01 -0.06
CA PRO A 109 2.35 -29.26 -1.49
C PRO A 109 1.44 -28.28 -2.24
N GLY A 110 2.01 -27.59 -3.23
CA GLY A 110 1.32 -26.56 -4.01
C GLY A 110 1.02 -25.27 -3.25
N LEU A 111 1.66 -24.99 -2.11
CA LEU A 111 1.52 -23.69 -1.42
C LEU A 111 2.87 -23.08 -1.07
N TRP A 112 3.20 -22.00 -1.79
CA TRP A 112 4.40 -21.20 -1.60
C TRP A 112 4.09 -19.92 -0.83
N ARG A 113 4.99 -19.55 0.08
CA ARG A 113 4.95 -18.28 0.79
C ARG A 113 6.17 -17.42 0.46
N TYR A 114 5.89 -16.16 0.15
CA TYR A 114 6.88 -15.11 -0.01
C TYR A 114 6.56 -13.96 0.95
N SER A 115 7.58 -13.28 1.46
CA SER A 115 7.41 -12.09 2.30
C SER A 115 8.39 -11.02 1.90
N ALA A 116 7.95 -9.77 1.80
CA ALA A 116 8.84 -8.65 1.53
C ALA A 116 8.36 -7.39 2.24
N THR A 117 9.28 -6.44 2.39
CA THR A 117 8.94 -5.07 2.75
C THR A 117 8.89 -4.26 1.46
N VAL A 118 7.73 -3.66 1.17
CA VAL A 118 7.56 -2.72 0.06
C VAL A 118 7.40 -1.32 0.60
N GLU A 119 8.06 -0.35 0.00
CA GLU A 119 7.83 1.07 0.30
C GLU A 119 6.77 1.63 -0.63
N LEU A 120 5.74 2.24 -0.04
CA LEU A 120 4.78 3.06 -0.76
C LEU A 120 5.37 4.45 -0.89
N ARG A 121 5.31 5.02 -2.10
CA ARG A 121 5.80 6.38 -2.37
C ARG A 121 5.10 7.43 -1.52
N GLU A 122 3.80 7.25 -1.29
CA GLU A 122 2.95 8.19 -0.57
C GLU A 122 2.20 7.48 0.54
N ARG A 123 1.99 8.20 1.64
CA ARG A 123 1.21 7.69 2.77
C ARG A 123 -0.26 7.56 2.37
N PRO A 124 -0.89 6.40 2.59
CA PRO A 124 -2.31 6.22 2.27
C PRO A 124 -3.17 6.97 3.29
N LEU A 125 -3.47 8.22 3.00
CA LEU A 125 -4.28 9.11 3.83
C LEU A 125 -5.57 9.50 3.12
N ALA A 126 -6.56 9.92 3.91
CA ALA A 126 -7.70 10.66 3.40
C ALA A 126 -7.22 11.96 2.72
N PRO A 127 -8.06 12.57 1.85
CA PRO A 127 -7.70 13.81 1.19
C PRO A 127 -7.34 14.92 2.19
N VAL A 128 -6.50 15.84 1.75
CA VAL A 128 -6.04 16.98 2.57
C VAL A 128 -7.24 17.79 3.06
N GLY A 129 -7.21 18.22 4.33
CA GLY A 129 -8.28 19.02 4.95
C GLY A 129 -9.36 18.21 5.66
N TRP A 130 -9.54 16.93 5.32
CA TRP A 130 -10.56 16.07 5.96
C TRP A 130 -10.31 15.82 7.45
N GLY A 131 -9.08 16.03 7.93
CA GLY A 131 -8.76 15.96 9.36
C GLY A 131 -9.50 17.01 10.21
N HIS A 132 -10.05 18.07 9.60
CA HIS A 132 -10.89 19.05 10.29
C HIS A 132 -12.35 18.63 10.43
N TYR A 133 -12.76 17.53 9.77
CA TYR A 133 -14.14 17.02 9.74
C TYR A 133 -14.15 15.53 10.12
N PRO A 134 -13.74 15.18 11.35
CA PRO A 134 -13.65 13.78 11.80
C PRO A 134 -15.00 13.04 11.73
N GLU A 135 -16.11 13.75 11.92
CA GLU A 135 -17.47 13.22 11.81
C GLU A 135 -17.79 12.70 10.40
N TRP A 136 -17.26 13.34 9.36
CA TRP A 136 -17.45 12.86 7.98
C TRP A 136 -16.62 11.61 7.70
N LEU A 137 -15.41 11.53 8.26
CA LEU A 137 -14.56 10.34 8.15
C LEU A 137 -15.16 9.14 8.88
N ALA A 138 -15.65 9.34 10.11
CA ALA A 138 -16.30 8.30 10.89
C ALA A 138 -17.66 7.89 10.29
N GLY A 139 -18.39 8.85 9.73
CA GLY A 139 -19.70 8.66 9.12
C GLY A 139 -19.70 8.30 7.64
N GLN A 140 -18.55 7.98 7.03
CA GLN A 140 -18.48 7.72 5.58
C GLN A 140 -19.47 6.67 5.09
N SER A 141 -19.68 5.59 5.85
CA SER A 141 -20.65 4.54 5.49
C SER A 141 -22.09 5.04 5.53
N LEU A 142 -22.44 5.91 6.47
CA LEU A 142 -23.76 6.52 6.57
C LEU A 142 -23.99 7.50 5.42
N LEU A 143 -22.98 8.30 5.08
CA LEU A 143 -23.04 9.20 3.93
C LEU A 143 -23.24 8.43 2.63
N ASP A 144 -22.52 7.32 2.43
CA ASP A 144 -22.65 6.47 1.25
C ASP A 144 -24.05 5.84 1.15
N ILE A 145 -24.59 5.32 2.25
CA ILE A 145 -25.97 4.79 2.28
C ILE A 145 -27.01 5.88 1.99
N ALA A 146 -26.89 7.04 2.64
CA ALA A 146 -27.82 8.15 2.45
C ALA A 146 -27.75 8.69 1.01
N LEU A 147 -26.56 8.80 0.45
CA LEU A 147 -26.35 9.18 -0.94
C LEU A 147 -27.03 8.16 -1.86
N ASN A 148 -26.71 6.88 -1.75
CA ASN A 148 -27.31 5.84 -2.62
C ASN A 148 -28.84 5.75 -2.49
N LYS A 149 -29.41 6.13 -1.34
CA LYS A 149 -30.86 6.14 -1.10
C LYS A 149 -31.56 7.36 -1.68
N GLU A 150 -30.97 8.55 -1.49
CA GLU A 150 -31.60 9.84 -1.82
C GLU A 150 -31.14 10.39 -3.17
N TRP A 151 -30.06 9.86 -3.75
CA TRP A 151 -29.57 10.33 -5.05
C TRP A 151 -30.59 9.99 -6.13
N PRO A 152 -31.01 10.98 -6.95
CA PRO A 152 -31.91 10.73 -8.05
C PRO A 152 -31.29 9.68 -8.98
N LYS A 153 -32.06 8.66 -9.37
CA LYS A 153 -31.66 7.80 -10.49
C LYS A 153 -31.61 8.69 -11.73
N HIS A 154 -30.40 8.98 -12.21
CA HIS A 154 -30.21 9.75 -13.43
C HIS A 154 -30.30 8.90 -14.71
N ASP A 155 -30.78 7.66 -14.61
CA ASP A 155 -31.10 6.83 -15.77
C ASP A 155 -32.57 7.00 -16.11
N ALA A 156 -32.86 8.09 -16.83
CA ALA A 156 -33.99 8.23 -17.72
C ALA A 156 -33.44 8.72 -19.07
N ASP A 157 -32.85 7.79 -19.83
CA ASP A 157 -33.05 7.55 -21.28
C ASP A 157 -32.08 6.46 -21.79
#